data_AF-A0A644YX99-F1
#
_entry.id   AF-A0A644YX99-F1
#
_cell.length_a   1.000
_cell.length_b   1.000
_cell.length_c   1.000
_cell.angle_alpha   90.00
_cell.angle_beta   90.00
_cell.angle_gamma   90.00
#
_symmetry.space_group_name_H-M   'P 1'
#
loop_
_entity.id
_entity.type
_entity.pdbx_description
1 polymer ?
#
loop_
_entity_poly.entity_id
_entity_poly.type
_entity_poly.pdbx_seq_one_letter_code
_entity_poly.pdbx_strand_id
1 'polypeptide(L)' 'MKTGAAGGTNVTWQLAVNPYSVTDSRLHYTPLWFPDGEYTAWAQAFYAWTPVGQLYEHKTDTLTIEGNMYDRITTVRR' A
#
# COMPACT_ATOMS: atom_id res chain seq x y z
N MET A 1 13.96 -17.53 2.87
CA MET A 1 15.10 -18.30 3.39
C MET A 1 15.83 -18.95 2.22
N LYS A 2 17.12 -18.70 2.06
CA LYS A 2 17.95 -19.35 1.04
C LYS A 2 18.42 -20.71 1.57
N THR A 3 18.25 -21.76 0.79
CA THR A 3 18.87 -23.07 1.08
C THR A 3 19.82 -23.42 -0.05
N GLY A 4 21.09 -23.71 0.29
CA GLY A 4 22.17 -23.99 -0.66
C GLY A 4 23.32 -22.96 -0.61
N ALA A 5 24.50 -23.36 -1.07
CA ALA A 5 25.70 -22.54 -1.10
C ALA A 5 25.72 -21.58 -2.30
N ALA A 6 26.36 -20.41 -2.17
CA ALA A 6 26.61 -19.54 -3.32
C ALA A 6 27.54 -20.26 -4.33
N GLY A 7 27.14 -20.31 -5.60
CA GLY A 7 27.86 -21.04 -6.66
C GLY A 7 27.48 -22.52 -6.80
N GLY A 8 26.53 -23.03 -6.00
CA GLY A 8 25.98 -24.38 -6.19
C GLY A 8 24.94 -24.45 -7.31
N THR A 9 24.79 -25.62 -7.93
CA THR A 9 23.80 -25.88 -9.00
C THR A 9 22.36 -26.01 -8.48
N ASN A 10 22.19 -26.34 -7.19
CA ASN A 10 20.88 -26.45 -6.53
C ASN A 10 20.77 -25.40 -5.42
N VAL A 11 20.22 -24.24 -5.77
CA VAL A 11 19.88 -23.18 -4.80
C VAL A 11 18.38 -22.97 -4.84
N THR A 12 17.74 -23.07 -3.68
CA THR A 12 16.30 -22.80 -3.55
C THR A 12 16.07 -21.45 -2.88
N TRP A 13 15.23 -20.64 -3.49
CA TRP A 13 14.79 -19.35 -2.97
C TRP A 13 13.32 -19.44 -2.57
N GLN A 14 13.04 -19.05 -1.34
CA GLN A 14 11.67 -18.94 -0.83
C GLN A 14 11.54 -17.65 -0.02
N LEU A 15 10.36 -17.04 -0.06
CA LEU A 15 10.01 -15.93 0.82
C LEU A 15 10.01 -16.37 2.29
N ALA A 16 10.21 -15.41 3.20
CA ALA A 16 10.02 -15.66 4.62
C ALA A 16 8.54 -15.94 4.91
N VAL A 17 8.25 -16.74 5.94
CA VAL A 17 6.89 -16.89 6.45
C VAL A 17 6.45 -15.53 6.98
N ASN A 18 5.27 -15.06 6.56
CA ASN A 18 4.75 -13.80 7.07
C ASN A 18 4.29 -13.97 8.52
N PRO A 19 4.84 -13.23 9.51
CA PRO A 19 4.37 -13.28 10.90
C PRO A 19 2.92 -12.85 11.09
N TYR A 20 2.34 -12.17 10.10
CA TYR A 20 0.93 -11.75 10.09
C TYR A 20 0.00 -12.71 9.34
N SER A 21 0.49 -13.85 8.83
CA SER A 21 -0.34 -14.84 8.15
C SER A 21 -0.95 -15.83 9.15
N VAL A 22 -2.27 -16.03 9.07
CA VAL A 22 -2.99 -17.06 9.85
C VAL A 22 -2.74 -18.48 9.34
N THR A 23 -2.14 -18.62 8.15
CA THR A 23 -1.93 -19.91 7.46
C THR A 23 -0.45 -20.23 7.23
N ASP A 24 0.46 -19.51 7.88
CA ASP A 24 1.91 -19.61 7.67
C ASP A 24 2.34 -19.47 6.19
N SER A 25 1.54 -18.74 5.41
CA SER A 25 1.79 -18.54 3.99
C SER A 25 3.08 -17.75 3.77
N ARG A 26 3.92 -18.25 2.86
CA ARG A 26 5.15 -17.59 2.37
C ARG A 26 4.82 -16.60 1.26
N LEU A 27 3.72 -15.87 1.39
CA LEU A 27 3.34 -14.79 0.48
C LEU A 27 3.71 -13.46 1.14
N HIS A 28 4.16 -12.50 0.33
CA HIS A 28 4.26 -11.12 0.79
C HIS A 28 2.84 -10.56 0.92
N TYR A 29 2.38 -10.31 2.14
CA TYR A 29 1.15 -9.54 2.36
C TYR A 29 1.54 -8.08 2.44
N THR A 30 1.00 -7.26 1.54
CA THR A 30 0.95 -5.82 1.76
C THR A 30 -0.30 -5.58 2.60
N PRO A 31 -0.19 -5.15 3.87
CA PRO A 31 -1.38 -4.88 4.68
C PRO A 31 -2.25 -3.84 3.98
N LEU A 32 -3.57 -3.94 4.12
CA LEU A 32 -4.47 -2.90 3.65
C LEU A 32 -4.22 -1.66 4.52
N TRP A 33 -3.58 -0.65 3.97
CA TRP A 33 -3.06 0.49 4.73
C TRP A 33 -4.13 1.49 5.18
N PHE A 34 -5.36 1.36 4.69
CA PHE A 34 -6.45 2.28 4.97
C PHE A 34 -7.73 1.47 5.23
N PRO A 35 -8.20 1.37 6.48
CA PRO A 35 -9.51 0.79 6.77
C PRO A 35 -10.64 1.63 6.17
N ASP A 36 -11.81 1.01 6.04
CA ASP A 36 -13.01 1.72 5.61
C ASP A 36 -13.38 2.81 6.63
N GLY A 37 -13.77 3.98 6.13
CA GLY A 37 -14.13 5.10 6.96
C GLY A 37 -14.00 6.46 6.28
N GLU A 38 -14.35 7.49 7.03
CA GLU A 38 -14.22 8.88 6.59
C GLU A 38 -12.81 9.42 6.90
N TYR A 39 -12.18 9.99 5.88
CA TYR A 39 -10.87 10.60 5.95
C TYR A 39 -10.93 12.06 5.54
N THR A 40 -10.32 12.93 6.33
CA THR A 40 -10.09 14.32 5.94
C THR A 40 -8.80 14.42 5.14
N ALA A 41 -8.91 14.71 3.85
CA ALA A 41 -7.78 15.02 2.98
C ALA A 41 -7.39 16.49 3.11
N TRP A 42 -6.09 16.76 3.06
CA TRP A 42 -5.54 18.11 2.99
C TRP A 42 -4.82 18.29 1.67
N ALA A 43 -5.21 19.33 0.92
CA ALA A 43 -4.59 19.69 -0.34
C ALA A 43 -4.03 21.10 -0.25
N GLN A 44 -2.83 21.29 -0.80
CA GLN A 44 -2.18 22.60 -0.89
C GLN A 44 -1.89 22.92 -2.35
N ALA A 45 -2.38 24.07 -2.80
CA ALA A 45 -1.94 24.71 -4.02
C ALA A 45 -0.74 25.61 -3.70
N PHE A 46 0.35 25.43 -4.42
CA PHE A 46 1.58 26.20 -4.30
C PHE A 46 2.22 26.33 -5.69
N TYR A 47 3.34 27.08 -5.79
CA TYR A 47 4.12 27.41 -7.01
C TYR A 47 3.88 28.77 -7.67
N ALA A 48 2.99 29.63 -7.16
CA ALA A 48 2.91 31.00 -7.66
C ALA A 48 3.91 31.90 -6.90
N TRP A 49 4.81 32.59 -7.61
CA TRP A 49 5.80 33.50 -7.02
C TRP A 49 5.52 34.95 -7.42
N THR A 50 5.59 35.85 -6.45
CA THR A 50 5.52 37.31 -6.63
C THR A 50 6.81 37.95 -6.12
N PRO A 51 7.12 39.22 -6.46
CA PRO A 51 8.28 39.93 -5.90
C PRO A 51 8.32 40.00 -4.37
N VAL A 52 7.18 39.82 -3.70
CA VAL A 52 7.04 39.85 -2.24
C VAL A 52 7.02 38.45 -1.61
N GLY A 53 7.05 37.36 -2.40
CA GLY A 53 7.12 35.98 -1.90
C GLY A 53 6.27 34.96 -2.67
N GLN A 54 6.28 33.71 -2.18
CA GLN A 54 5.49 32.60 -2.71
C GLN A 54 4.06 32.64 -2.18
N LEU A 55 3.09 32.57 -3.10
CA LEU A 55 1.68 32.37 -2.78
C LEU A 55 1.39 30.87 -2.61
N TYR A 56 0.61 30.56 -1.58
CA TYR A 56 0.08 29.23 -1.32
C TYR A 56 -1.35 29.33 -0.76
N GLU A 57 -2.17 28.33 -1.02
CA GLU A 57 -3.51 28.18 -0.48
C GLU A 57 -3.71 26.71 -0.08
N HIS A 58 -4.44 26.43 0.99
CA HIS A 58 -4.78 25.06 1.35
C HIS A 58 -6.29 24.90 1.55
N LYS A 59 -6.78 23.69 1.26
CA LYS A 59 -8.16 23.27 1.52
C LYS A 59 -8.19 21.89 2.12
N THR A 60 -9.20 21.65 2.94
CA THR A 60 -9.52 20.34 3.48
C THR A 60 -10.85 19.88 2.89
N ASP A 61 -10.95 18.60 2.59
CA ASP A 61 -12.20 17.97 2.16
C ASP A 61 -12.29 16.55 2.73
N THR A 62 -13.50 16.00 2.82
CA THR A 62 -13.76 14.66 3.36
C THR A 62 -13.99 13.67 2.23
N LEU A 63 -13.37 12.49 2.31
CA LEU A 63 -13.64 11.37 1.43
C LEU A 63 -13.92 10.12 2.26
N THR A 64 -14.79 9.26 1.75
CA THR A 64 -15.07 7.95 2.38
C THR A 64 -14.33 6.87 1.60
N ILE A 65 -13.54 6.05 2.30
CA ILE A 65 -12.97 4.82 1.75
C ILE A 65 -13.95 3.69 2.08
N GLU A 66 -14.36 2.96 1.06
CA GLU A 66 -15.24 1.80 1.18
C GLU A 66 -14.66 0.62 0.39
N GLY A 67 -14.45 -0.49 1.09
CA GLY A 67 -13.98 -1.74 0.54
C GLY A 67 -12.51 -1.74 0.13
N ASN A 68 -12.08 -2.89 -0.37
CA ASN A 68 -10.70 -3.13 -0.78
C ASN A 68 -10.58 -4.02 -2.03
N MET A 69 -9.35 -4.23 -2.48
CA MET A 69 -9.08 -5.03 -3.69
C MET A 69 -9.59 -6.48 -3.60
N TYR A 70 -9.70 -7.04 -2.41
CA TYR A 70 -10.21 -8.40 -2.17
C TYR A 70 -11.74 -8.47 -2.19
N ASP A 71 -12.44 -7.38 -1.87
CA ASP A 71 -13.91 -7.37 -1.95
C ASP A 71 -14.35 -7.44 -3.42
N ARG A 72 -13.65 -6.72 -4.31
CA ARG A 72 -14.02 -6.63 -5.73
C ARG A 72 -13.67 -7.88 -6.54
N ILE A 73 -12.61 -8.60 -6.20
CA ILE A 73 -12.13 -9.77 -6.97
C ILE A 73 -13.10 -10.96 -6.92
N THR A 74 -14.01 -11.01 -5.94
CA THR A 74 -14.99 -12.09 -5.79
C THR A 74 -16.21 -11.98 -6.72
N THR A 75 -16.34 -10.88 -7.49
CA THR A 75 -17.53 -10.61 -8.32
C THR A 75 -17.54 -11.37 -9.67
N VAL A 76 -16.43 -11.99 -10.09
CA VAL A 76 -16.44 -12.87 -11.27
C VAL A 76 -16.87 -14.27 -10.86
N ARG A 77 -18.18 -14.53 -10.86
CA ARG A 77 -18.72 -15.90 -10.80
C ARG A 77 -18.38 -16.63 -12.10
N ARG A 78 -17.80 -17.82 -11.95
CA ARG A 78 -17.68 -18.84 -13.01
C ARG A 78 -19.05 -19.37 -13.41
#